data_AF-A0A2P7YDD9-F1
#
_entry.id   AF-A0A2P7YDD9-F1
#
_cell.length_a   1.000
_cell.length_b   1.000
_cell.length_c   1.000
_cell.angle_alpha   90.00
_cell.angle_beta   90.00
_cell.angle_gamma   90.00
#
_symmetry.space_group_name_H-M   'P 1'
#
loop_
_entity.id
_entity.type
_entity.pdbx_description
1 polymer ?
#
loop_
_entity_poly.entity_id
_entity_poly.type
_entity_poly.pdbx_seq_one_letter_code
_entity_poly.pdbx_strand_id
1 'polypeptide(L)'
;MMVAGVAAYIRTYRETVTHSAFTTLLPESVPVGLIDRIEVGAFAAHLLANEDTTPHNAKHYVLNGPEDVTGAQFVQLIEDHVGSKPQDVKFSDTSMIDYMAPQAPASAASVASIKYALQAMSQELCKGDTTSKEVLEIASPKRTAAMILEDMLRA
;
A
#
# COMPACT_ATOMS: atom_id res chain seq x y z
N MET A 1 4.36 3.90 -0.10
CA MET A 1 5.47 3.24 -0.84
C MET A 1 4.96 2.52 -2.07
N MET A 2 3.98 1.61 -1.97
CA MET A 2 3.54 0.79 -3.11
C MET A 2 2.91 1.61 -4.24
N VAL A 3 1.81 2.32 -4.00
CA VAL A 3 1.14 3.18 -5.02
C VAL A 3 2.08 4.29 -5.55
N ALA A 4 2.98 4.78 -4.69
CA ALA A 4 3.97 5.78 -5.09
C ALA A 4 4.94 5.27 -6.18
N GLY A 5 5.26 3.97 -6.20
CA GLY A 5 6.06 3.37 -7.26
C GLY A 5 5.36 3.41 -8.62
N VAL A 6 4.03 3.19 -8.64
CA VAL A 6 3.20 3.31 -9.84
C VAL A 6 3.17 4.75 -10.33
N ALA A 7 2.93 5.71 -9.42
CA ALA A 7 2.93 7.14 -9.75
C ALA A 7 4.28 7.60 -10.31
N ALA A 8 5.40 7.16 -9.71
CA ALA A 8 6.75 7.47 -10.17
C ALA A 8 7.00 6.92 -11.58
N TYR A 9 6.60 5.68 -11.85
CA TYR A 9 6.70 5.08 -13.18
C TYR A 9 5.99 5.92 -14.24
N ILE A 10 4.71 6.25 -13.99
CA ILE A 10 3.87 7.01 -14.93
C ILE A 10 4.48 8.39 -15.20
N ARG A 11 4.98 9.08 -14.16
CA ARG A 11 5.65 10.38 -14.32
C ARG A 11 6.90 10.28 -15.18
N THR A 12 7.78 9.33 -14.90
CA THR A 12 8.98 9.10 -15.72
C THR A 12 8.64 8.77 -17.17
N TYR A 13 7.61 7.96 -17.41
CA TYR A 13 7.16 7.68 -18.78
C TYR A 13 6.64 8.94 -19.47
N ARG A 14 5.83 9.77 -18.80
CA ARG A 14 5.33 11.04 -19.36
C ARG A 14 6.45 12.01 -19.73
N GLU A 15 7.55 11.99 -18.99
CA GLU A 15 8.72 12.84 -19.24
C GLU A 15 9.62 12.31 -20.36
N THR A 16 9.80 10.99 -20.44
CA THR A 16 10.84 10.37 -21.29
C THR A 16 10.30 9.57 -22.48
N VAL A 17 9.00 9.27 -22.48
CA VAL A 17 8.31 8.36 -23.41
C VAL A 17 9.02 7.00 -23.50
N THR A 18 9.71 6.60 -22.43
CA THR A 18 10.50 5.37 -22.38
C THR A 18 9.98 4.48 -21.27
N HIS A 19 9.76 3.20 -21.58
CA HIS A 19 9.44 2.20 -20.58
C HIS A 19 10.71 1.84 -19.79
N SER A 20 10.68 2.09 -18.49
CA SER A 20 11.63 1.50 -17.55
C SER A 20 11.13 0.12 -17.07
N ALA A 21 11.98 -0.60 -16.33
CA ALA A 21 11.53 -1.73 -15.53
C ALA A 21 10.66 -1.24 -14.37
N PHE A 22 9.55 -1.93 -14.11
CA PHE A 22 8.69 -1.69 -12.96
C PHE A 22 8.93 -2.75 -11.88
N THR A 23 9.14 -2.32 -10.66
CA THR A 23 9.39 -3.19 -9.52
C THR A 23 8.39 -2.90 -8.42
N THR A 24 7.80 -3.95 -7.84
CA THR A 24 6.84 -3.83 -6.73
C THR A 24 7.10 -4.86 -5.63
N LEU A 25 6.73 -4.49 -4.41
CA LEU A 25 6.75 -5.37 -3.24
C LEU A 25 5.53 -6.30 -3.21
N LEU A 26 4.50 -6.00 -3.98
CA LEU A 26 3.31 -6.84 -4.07
C LEU A 26 3.64 -8.13 -4.83
N PRO A 27 3.14 -9.29 -4.36
CA PRO A 27 3.11 -10.48 -5.18
C PRO A 27 2.23 -10.28 -6.41
N GLU A 28 2.50 -11.03 -7.47
CA GLU A 28 1.76 -10.91 -8.74
C GLU A 28 0.25 -11.13 -8.56
N SER A 29 -0.12 -12.18 -7.82
CA SER A 29 -1.49 -12.69 -7.74
C SER A 29 -2.08 -12.73 -6.33
N VAL A 30 -1.29 -12.44 -5.29
CA VAL A 30 -1.77 -12.51 -3.91
C VAL A 30 -2.47 -11.19 -3.54
N PRO A 31 -3.75 -11.23 -3.14
CA PRO A 31 -4.52 -10.04 -2.79
C PRO A 31 -4.04 -9.40 -1.49
N VAL A 32 -4.01 -8.05 -1.48
CA VAL A 32 -3.62 -7.23 -0.34
C VAL A 32 -4.55 -6.02 -0.24
N GLY A 33 -5.16 -5.82 0.92
CA GLY A 33 -5.99 -4.65 1.24
C GLY A 33 -5.12 -3.45 1.63
N LEU A 34 -4.70 -2.65 0.65
CA LEU A 34 -3.84 -1.49 0.88
C LEU A 34 -4.59 -0.35 1.57
N ILE A 35 -4.18 -0.01 2.79
CA ILE A 35 -4.74 1.09 3.57
C ILE A 35 -4.02 2.43 3.31
N ASP A 36 -4.78 3.51 3.10
CA ASP A 36 -4.22 4.86 3.03
C ASP A 36 -3.90 5.37 4.45
N ARG A 37 -2.75 6.03 4.62
CA ARG A 37 -2.36 6.70 5.88
C ARG A 37 -3.44 7.68 6.38
N ILE A 38 -4.16 8.34 5.47
CA ILE A 38 -5.23 9.29 5.82
C ILE A 38 -6.37 8.56 6.54
N GLU A 39 -6.65 7.32 6.15
CA GLU A 39 -7.74 6.51 6.73
C GLU A 39 -7.34 5.95 8.09
N VAL A 40 -6.08 5.57 8.27
CA VAL A 40 -5.52 5.24 9.59
C VAL A 40 -5.68 6.43 10.54
N GLY A 41 -5.34 7.64 10.08
CA GLY A 41 -5.51 8.87 10.85
C GLY A 41 -6.97 9.18 11.17
N ALA A 42 -7.88 8.99 10.21
CA ALA A 42 -9.31 9.21 10.41
C ALA A 42 -9.89 8.25 11.46
N PHE A 43 -9.59 6.94 11.35
CA PHE A 43 -10.03 5.96 12.35
C PHE A 43 -9.49 6.28 13.74
N ALA A 44 -8.20 6.60 13.85
CA ALA A 44 -7.60 7.01 15.13
C ALA A 44 -8.27 8.26 15.72
N ALA A 45 -8.61 9.25 14.88
CA ALA A 45 -9.32 10.45 15.32
C ALA A 45 -10.72 10.12 15.90
N HIS A 46 -11.45 9.19 15.28
CA HIS A 46 -12.74 8.73 15.83
C HIS A 46 -12.59 8.09 17.21
N LEU A 47 -11.57 7.25 17.41
CA LEU A 47 -11.30 6.64 18.72
C LEU A 47 -10.92 7.68 19.78
N LEU A 48 -10.07 8.65 19.42
CA LEU A 48 -9.58 9.68 20.34
C LEU A 48 -10.64 10.73 20.70
N ALA A 49 -11.61 10.96 19.82
CA ALA A 49 -12.70 11.89 20.04
C ALA A 49 -13.90 11.26 20.78
N ASN A 50 -13.89 9.94 21.02
CA ASN A 50 -14.98 9.27 21.70
C ASN A 50 -15.01 9.64 23.20
N GLU A 51 -16.17 10.05 23.70
CA GLU A 51 -16.36 10.43 25.12
C GLU A 51 -16.15 9.24 26.05
N ASP A 52 -16.57 8.04 25.62
CA ASP A 52 -16.32 6.78 26.34
C ASP A 52 -15.31 5.91 25.58
N THR A 53 -14.09 5.84 26.10
CA THR A 53 -13.01 5.02 25.52
C THR A 53 -12.95 3.59 26.09
N THR A 54 -13.78 3.28 27.10
CA THR A 54 -13.81 1.96 27.75
C THR A 54 -13.98 0.80 26.76
N PRO A 55 -14.83 0.89 25.72
CA PRO A 55 -15.00 -0.18 24.74
C PRO A 55 -13.75 -0.47 23.89
N HIS A 56 -12.83 0.48 23.81
CA HIS A 56 -11.65 0.43 22.94
C HIS A 56 -10.35 0.14 23.71
N ASN A 57 -10.37 0.24 25.04
CA ASN A 57 -9.19 0.02 25.87
C ASN A 57 -8.65 -1.40 25.70
N ALA A 58 -7.33 -1.50 25.47
CA ALA A 58 -6.62 -2.76 25.18
C ALA A 58 -7.18 -3.58 24.01
N LYS A 59 -8.06 -3.02 23.17
CA LYS A 59 -8.51 -3.69 21.94
C LYS A 59 -7.44 -3.62 20.85
N HIS A 60 -7.41 -4.67 20.04
CA HIS A 60 -6.61 -4.75 18.84
C HIS A 60 -7.51 -4.66 17.61
N TYR A 61 -7.27 -3.65 16.76
CA TYR A 61 -8.00 -3.45 15.51
C TYR A 61 -7.09 -3.75 14.32
N VAL A 62 -7.62 -4.53 13.37
CA VAL A 62 -6.98 -4.79 12.07
C VAL A 62 -7.62 -3.86 11.05
N LEU A 63 -6.80 -3.03 10.40
CA LEU A 63 -7.22 -2.07 9.38
C LEU A 63 -6.59 -2.46 8.04
N ASN A 64 -7.43 -2.69 7.03
CA ASN A 64 -7.00 -2.88 5.64
C ASN A 64 -7.80 -1.94 4.72
N GLY A 65 -7.31 -1.77 3.49
CA GLY A 65 -7.98 -0.97 2.46
C GLY A 65 -9.37 -1.49 2.08
N PRO A 66 -10.16 -0.66 1.36
CA PRO A 66 -11.53 -0.98 0.95
C PRO A 66 -11.65 -2.07 -0.12
N GLU A 67 -10.54 -2.40 -0.78
CA GLU A 67 -10.47 -3.39 -1.86
C GLU A 67 -9.17 -4.19 -1.74
N ASP A 68 -9.18 -5.40 -2.27
CA ASP A 68 -7.98 -6.19 -2.47
C ASP A 68 -7.30 -5.81 -3.79
N VAL A 69 -5.98 -5.61 -3.73
CA VAL A 69 -5.15 -5.39 -4.91
C VAL A 69 -3.99 -6.37 -5.00
N THR A 70 -3.57 -6.66 -6.23
CA THR A 70 -2.41 -7.49 -6.54
C THR A 70 -1.33 -6.68 -7.28
N GLY A 71 -0.13 -7.25 -7.39
CA GLY A 71 0.92 -6.69 -8.23
C GLY A 71 0.50 -6.59 -9.70
N ALA A 72 -0.25 -7.57 -10.22
CA ALA A 72 -0.76 -7.52 -11.59
C ALA A 72 -1.74 -6.35 -11.81
N GLN A 73 -2.58 -6.03 -10.82
CA GLN A 73 -3.47 -4.87 -10.90
C GLN A 73 -2.68 -3.54 -10.86
N PHE A 74 -1.51 -3.49 -10.23
CA PHE A 74 -0.63 -2.33 -10.33
C PHE A 74 -0.06 -2.14 -11.74
N VAL A 75 0.27 -3.24 -12.43
CA VAL A 75 0.66 -3.19 -13.85
C VAL A 75 -0.49 -2.68 -14.71
N GLN A 76 -1.72 -3.12 -14.42
CA GLN A 76 -2.91 -2.62 -15.12
C GLN A 76 -3.10 -1.12 -14.91
N LEU A 77 -2.97 -0.62 -13.67
CA LEU A 77 -3.03 0.82 -13.40
C LEU A 77 -2.00 1.63 -14.19
N ILE A 78 -0.78 1.10 -14.37
CA ILE A 78 0.23 1.73 -15.23
C ILE A 78 -0.24 1.74 -16.68
N GLU A 79 -0.64 0.58 -17.21
CA GLU A 79 -1.09 0.41 -18.59
C GLU A 79 -2.26 1.34 -18.92
N ASP A 80 -3.23 1.48 -18.02
CA ASP A 80 -4.38 2.37 -18.18
C ASP A 80 -3.98 3.85 -18.32
N HIS A 81 -2.85 4.25 -17.72
CA HIS A 81 -2.36 5.63 -17.75
C HIS A 81 -1.37 5.93 -18.88
N VAL A 82 -0.64 4.92 -19.37
CA VAL A 82 0.43 5.11 -20.37
C VAL A 82 0.12 4.46 -21.72
N GLY A 83 -0.92 3.60 -21.79
CA GLY A 83 -1.38 2.92 -22.99
C GLY A 83 -0.67 1.60 -23.31
N SER A 84 0.27 1.17 -22.48
CA SER A 84 1.03 -0.07 -22.66
C SER A 84 1.64 -0.56 -21.35
N LYS A 85 1.87 -1.88 -21.25
CA LYS A 85 2.53 -2.49 -20.09
C LYS A 85 4.00 -2.09 -20.00
N PRO A 86 4.59 -2.03 -18.78
CA PRO A 86 6.04 -1.97 -18.61
C PRO A 86 6.74 -3.12 -19.34
N GLN A 87 7.95 -2.88 -19.84
CA GLN A 87 8.73 -3.90 -20.55
C GLN A 87 9.14 -5.06 -19.63
N ASP A 88 9.61 -4.74 -18.43
CA ASP A 88 10.00 -5.71 -17.42
C ASP A 88 9.26 -5.41 -16.13
N VAL A 89 8.68 -6.44 -15.50
CA VAL A 89 8.02 -6.33 -14.21
C VAL A 89 8.63 -7.31 -13.21
N LYS A 90 9.00 -6.82 -12.03
CA LYS A 90 9.48 -7.64 -10.91
C LYS A 90 8.51 -7.54 -9.74
N PHE A 91 7.88 -8.66 -9.41
CA PHE A 91 7.00 -8.80 -8.25
C PHE A 91 7.79 -9.29 -7.02
N SER A 92 7.28 -8.99 -5.83
CA SER A 92 7.89 -9.39 -4.55
C SER A 92 9.38 -8.99 -4.40
N ASP A 93 9.82 -7.95 -5.09
CA ASP A 93 11.24 -7.56 -5.14
C ASP A 93 11.59 -6.67 -3.95
N THR A 94 12.40 -7.21 -3.04
CA THR A 94 12.81 -6.52 -1.81
C THR A 94 14.10 -5.72 -1.94
N SER A 95 14.71 -5.65 -3.13
CA SER A 95 16.01 -4.99 -3.33
C SER A 95 16.01 -3.51 -2.93
N MET A 96 14.88 -2.81 -3.10
CA MET A 96 14.72 -1.44 -2.62
C MET A 96 14.90 -1.32 -1.11
N ILE A 97 14.47 -2.33 -0.34
CA ILE A 97 14.63 -2.33 1.13
C ILE A 97 16.11 -2.50 1.50
N ASP A 98 16.84 -3.37 0.78
CA ASP A 98 18.29 -3.54 0.96
C ASP A 98 19.06 -2.25 0.65
N TYR A 99 18.60 -1.50 -0.35
CA TYR A 99 19.16 -0.20 -0.65
C TYR A 99 18.80 0.87 0.40
N MET A 100 17.56 0.89 0.90
CA MET A 100 17.09 1.91 1.82
C MET A 100 17.62 1.75 3.26
N ALA A 101 17.75 0.53 3.77
CA ALA A 101 18.11 0.30 5.17
C ALA A 101 19.46 0.95 5.55
N PRO A 102 20.55 0.81 4.76
CA PRO A 102 21.82 1.49 5.03
C PRO A 102 21.74 3.02 4.94
N GLN A 103 20.81 3.56 4.13
CA GLN A 103 20.62 5.00 3.93
C GLN A 103 19.84 5.66 5.07
N ALA A 104 19.27 4.88 5.98
CA ALA A 104 18.52 5.36 7.14
C ALA A 104 19.14 4.85 8.45
N PRO A 105 20.34 5.31 8.87
CA PRO A 105 21.10 4.69 9.96
C PRO A 105 20.32 4.61 11.28
N ALA A 106 19.54 5.65 11.59
CA ALA A 106 18.73 5.71 12.81
C ALA A 106 17.53 4.72 12.82
N SER A 107 17.12 4.20 11.66
CA SER A 107 15.96 3.32 11.52
C SER A 107 16.25 2.09 10.65
N ALA A 108 17.52 1.76 10.42
CA ALA A 108 17.94 0.69 9.50
C ALA A 108 17.26 -0.64 9.82
N ALA A 109 17.18 -0.99 11.11
CA ALA A 109 16.49 -2.19 11.56
C ALA A 109 14.98 -2.17 11.26
N SER A 110 14.32 -1.02 11.44
CA SER A 110 12.89 -0.85 11.13
C SER A 110 12.61 -0.88 9.62
N VAL A 111 13.53 -0.36 8.80
CA VAL A 111 13.41 -0.47 7.34
C VAL A 111 13.63 -1.91 6.91
N ALA A 112 14.67 -2.58 7.42
CA ALA A 112 14.95 -3.98 7.12
C ALA A 112 13.79 -4.91 7.55
N SER A 113 13.09 -4.58 8.64
CA SER A 113 12.00 -5.42 9.15
C SER A 113 10.81 -5.50 8.20
N ILE A 114 10.66 -4.56 7.25
CA ILE A 114 9.64 -4.60 6.21
C ILE A 114 9.65 -5.95 5.49
N LYS A 115 10.83 -6.55 5.24
CA LYS A 115 10.95 -7.86 4.59
C LYS A 115 10.20 -8.98 5.31
N TYR A 116 10.20 -8.96 6.65
CA TYR A 116 9.41 -9.91 7.45
C TYR A 116 7.92 -9.60 7.35
N ALA A 117 7.53 -8.33 7.33
CA ALA A 117 6.13 -7.95 7.13
C ALA A 117 5.58 -8.42 5.77
N LEU A 118 6.41 -8.49 4.72
CA LEU A 118 6.00 -9.04 3.42
C LEU A 118 5.61 -10.54 3.50
N GLN A 119 6.12 -11.29 4.49
CA GLN A 119 5.73 -12.69 4.68
C GLN A 119 4.24 -12.83 5.02
N ALA A 120 3.67 -11.86 5.76
CA ALA A 120 2.24 -11.84 6.08
C ALA A 120 1.36 -11.74 4.81
N MET A 121 1.84 -11.03 3.77
CA MET A 121 1.14 -10.99 2.49
C MET A 121 1.12 -12.37 1.83
N SER A 122 2.24 -13.10 1.80
CA SER A 122 2.28 -14.46 1.24
C SER A 122 1.42 -15.48 1.99
N GLN A 123 1.06 -15.18 3.24
CA GLN A 123 0.14 -15.98 4.07
C GLN A 123 -1.32 -15.53 3.96
N GLU A 124 -1.61 -14.59 3.04
CA GLU A 124 -2.94 -13.99 2.84
C GLU A 124 -3.54 -13.33 4.09
N LEU A 125 -2.71 -12.88 5.04
CA LEU A 125 -3.18 -12.26 6.27
C LEU A 125 -3.57 -10.78 6.11
N CYS A 126 -3.27 -10.20 4.95
CA CYS A 126 -3.42 -8.78 4.66
C CYS A 126 -4.56 -8.47 3.69
N LYS A 127 -5.61 -9.31 3.61
CA LYS A 127 -6.77 -9.09 2.74
C LYS A 127 -7.76 -8.09 3.35
N GLY A 128 -8.56 -7.42 2.52
CA GLY A 128 -9.60 -6.50 2.95
C GLY A 128 -10.61 -7.14 3.91
N ASP A 129 -10.93 -8.42 3.69
CA ASP A 129 -11.84 -9.21 4.53
C ASP A 129 -11.31 -9.54 5.93
N THR A 130 -10.02 -9.32 6.21
CA THR A 130 -9.43 -9.46 7.55
C THR A 130 -9.60 -8.21 8.42
N THR A 131 -10.24 -7.16 7.88
CA THR A 131 -10.54 -5.92 8.62
C THR A 131 -11.51 -6.18 9.78
N SER A 132 -11.21 -5.62 10.95
CA SER A 132 -12.09 -5.74 12.12
C SER A 132 -13.46 -5.11 11.85
N LYS A 133 -14.54 -5.76 12.29
CA LYS A 133 -15.91 -5.26 12.09
C LYS A 133 -16.10 -3.86 12.68
N GLU A 134 -15.53 -3.62 13.85
CA GLU A 134 -15.59 -2.32 14.51
C GLU A 134 -14.93 -1.21 13.68
N VAL A 135 -13.91 -1.52 12.88
CA VAL A 135 -13.31 -0.54 11.96
C VAL A 135 -14.32 -0.13 10.90
N LEU A 136 -15.04 -1.10 10.32
CA LEU A 136 -16.08 -0.84 9.32
C LEU A 136 -17.24 -0.01 9.89
N GLU A 137 -17.61 -0.26 11.15
CA GLU A 137 -18.67 0.46 11.85
C GLU A 137 -18.28 1.89 12.23
N ILE A 138 -17.06 2.09 12.72
CA ILE A 138 -16.57 3.39 13.21
C ILE A 138 -16.16 4.29 12.04
N ALA A 139 -15.32 3.78 11.14
CA ALA A 139 -14.78 4.54 10.03
C ALA A 139 -14.30 3.60 8.92
N SER A 140 -15.26 3.04 8.15
CA SER A 140 -14.93 2.21 7.00
C SER A 140 -13.98 2.93 6.04
N PRO A 141 -12.84 2.30 5.67
CA PRO A 141 -12.00 2.74 4.57
C PRO A 141 -12.78 2.83 3.26
N LYS A 142 -12.39 3.76 2.40
CA LYS A 142 -13.02 4.17 1.13
C LYS A 142 -12.01 4.50 0.03
N ARG A 143 -10.75 4.78 0.35
CA ARG A 143 -9.72 5.20 -0.62
C ARG A 143 -9.10 3.98 -1.29
N THR A 144 -9.44 3.79 -2.56
CA THR A 144 -8.90 2.71 -3.41
C THR A 144 -7.48 3.02 -3.89
N ALA A 145 -6.75 2.01 -4.39
CA ALA A 145 -5.41 2.22 -4.93
C ALA A 145 -5.44 3.21 -6.12
N ALA A 146 -6.49 3.14 -6.94
CA ALA A 146 -6.71 4.06 -8.06
C ALA A 146 -6.93 5.51 -7.60
N MET A 147 -7.76 5.73 -6.57
CA MET A 147 -7.98 7.09 -6.02
C MET A 147 -6.70 7.69 -5.45
N ILE A 148 -5.91 6.88 -4.73
CA ILE A 148 -4.62 7.30 -4.18
C ILE A 148 -3.65 7.65 -5.31
N LEU A 149 -3.62 6.85 -6.37
CA LEU A 149 -2.79 7.09 -7.55
C LEU A 149 -3.15 8.41 -8.22
N GLU A 150 -4.44 8.66 -8.45
CA GLU A 150 -4.94 9.91 -9.03
C GLU A 150 -4.53 11.13 -8.21
N ASP A 151 -4.70 11.08 -6.89
CA ASP A 151 -4.27 12.15 -5.99
C ASP A 151 -2.76 12.39 -6.08
N MET A 152 -1.96 11.31 -6.16
CA MET A 152 -0.51 11.41 -6.35
C MET A 152 -0.13 12.00 -7.70
N LEU A 153 -0.83 11.68 -8.79
CA LEU A 153 -0.52 12.20 -10.12
C LEU A 153 -0.89 13.67 -10.30
N ARG A 154 -1.77 14.22 -9.46
CA ARG A 154 -2.17 15.64 -9.46
C ARG A 154 -1.23 16.53 -8.65
N ALA A 155 -0.53 15.97 -7.66
CA ALA A 155 0.46 16.66 -6.85
C ALA A 155 1.78 16.86 -7.60
#